data_AF-A0A662N054-F1
#
_entry.id   AF-A0A662N054-F1
#
_cell.length_a   1.000
_cell.length_b   1.000
_cell.length_c   1.000
_cell.angle_alpha   90.00
_cell.angle_beta   90.00
_cell.angle_gamma   90.00
#
_symmetry.space_group_name_H-M   'P 1'
#
loop_
_entity.id
_entity.type
_entity.pdbx_description
1 polymer ?
#
loop_
_entity_poly.entity_id
_entity_poly.type
_entity_poly.pdbx_seq_one_letter_code
_entity_poly.pdbx_strand_id
1 'polypeptide(L)'
;MKYSWEEFARKMGVEPKILENKEARLLKKFVDDLIPPTHCQGCQGLDLSIDNPMHHPSYELTHVCNHDCIFCYSNVALNLGKVPKPGYYGWETPYAITVSQYGEPLISPKIVEVNRMLRERFPNARLDLQTNGSLLTKELWEKL
;
A
#
# COMPACT_ATOMS: atom_id res chain seq x y z
N MET A 1 11.68 15.90 -1.16
CA MET A 1 11.66 14.87 -0.09
C MET A 1 12.40 15.41 1.12
N LYS A 2 11.87 15.22 2.34
CA LYS A 2 12.46 15.73 3.60
C LYS A 2 13.69 14.93 4.08
N TYR A 3 13.88 13.73 3.53
CA TYR A 3 15.01 12.86 3.82
C TYR A 3 15.78 12.56 2.54
N SER A 4 17.10 12.40 2.64
CA SER A 4 17.90 11.80 1.58
C SER A 4 17.58 10.29 1.47
N TRP A 5 17.91 9.67 0.32
CA TRP A 5 17.72 8.23 0.14
C TRP A 5 18.50 7.42 1.20
N GLU A 6 19.69 7.90 1.57
CA GLU A 6 20.55 7.29 2.57
C GLU A 6 19.91 7.34 3.97
N GLU A 7 19.29 8.46 4.33
CA GLU A 7 18.56 8.60 5.60
C GLU A 7 17.33 7.69 5.64
N PHE A 8 16.62 7.56 4.52
CA PHE A 8 15.50 6.64 4.40
C PHE A 8 15.97 5.19 4.56
N ALA A 9 17.03 4.76 3.86
CA ALA A 9 17.58 3.41 3.96
C ALA A 9 17.96 3.04 5.41
N ARG A 10 18.60 3.95 6.15
CA ARG A 10 18.93 3.71 7.56
C ARG A 10 17.70 3.57 8.44
N LYS A 11 16.64 4.35 8.20
CA LYS A 11 15.35 4.19 8.89
C LYS A 11 14.70 2.83 8.59
N MET A 12 14.98 2.26 7.42
CA MET A 12 14.57 0.90 7.04
C MET A 12 15.42 -0.21 7.67
N GLY A 13 16.41 0.11 8.51
CA GLY A 13 17.36 -0.87 9.06
C GLY A 13 18.40 -1.36 8.05
N VAL A 14 18.55 -0.68 6.91
CA VAL A 14 19.52 -1.02 5.86
C VAL A 14 20.68 -0.03 5.93
N GLU A 15 21.91 -0.52 6.11
CA GLU A 15 23.08 0.36 5.97
C GLU A 15 23.40 0.55 4.48
N PRO A 16 23.21 1.76 3.92
CA PRO A 16 23.40 1.98 2.50
C PRO A 16 24.88 1.86 2.12
N LYS A 17 25.19 0.93 1.22
CA LYS A 17 26.48 0.91 0.51
C LYS A 17 26.34 1.73 -0.76
N ILE A 18 27.06 2.85 -0.84
CA ILE A 18 27.08 3.68 -2.04
C ILE A 18 28.04 3.05 -3.05
N LEU A 19 27.46 2.38 -4.04
CA LEU A 19 28.20 1.91 -5.23
C LEU A 19 28.07 2.97 -6.31
N GLU A 20 28.97 3.94 -6.32
CA GLU A 20 28.93 5.03 -7.28
C GLU A 20 29.84 4.75 -8.49
N ASN A 21 29.21 4.34 -9.59
CA ASN A 21 29.82 4.30 -10.92
C ASN A 21 29.10 5.28 -11.86
N LYS A 22 29.42 5.23 -13.16
CA LYS A 22 28.81 6.13 -14.14
C LYS A 22 27.32 5.81 -14.34
N GLU A 23 26.99 4.53 -14.38
CA GLU A 23 25.66 3.98 -14.60
C GLU A 23 24.72 4.33 -13.45
N ALA A 24 25.18 4.19 -12.20
CA ALA A 24 24.44 4.55 -11.00
C ALA A 24 24.10 6.04 -10.97
N ARG A 25 25.03 6.91 -11.39
CA ARG A 25 24.78 8.36 -11.49
C ARG A 25 23.74 8.70 -12.57
N LEU A 26 23.79 8.02 -13.71
CA LEU A 26 22.79 8.18 -14.76
C LEU A 26 21.40 7.70 -14.32
N LEU A 27 21.32 6.55 -13.64
CA LEU A 27 20.07 6.03 -13.10
C LEU A 27 19.48 6.96 -12.03
N LYS A 28 20.31 7.48 -11.11
CA LYS A 28 19.87 8.44 -10.09
C LYS A 28 19.26 9.68 -10.74
N LYS A 29 19.96 10.27 -11.71
CA LYS A 29 19.44 11.42 -12.46
C LYS A 29 18.12 11.10 -13.17
N PHE A 30 18.03 9.96 -13.84
CA PHE A 30 16.80 9.53 -14.50
C PHE A 30 15.63 9.41 -13.51
N VAL A 31 15.85 8.79 -12.34
CA VAL A 31 14.82 8.62 -11.30
C VAL A 31 14.42 9.95 -10.68
N ASP A 32 15.37 10.84 -10.42
CA ASP A 32 15.09 12.18 -9.88
C ASP A 32 14.30 13.05 -10.88
N ASP A 33 14.49 12.81 -12.18
CA ASP A 33 13.76 13.48 -13.27
C ASP A 33 12.37 12.85 -13.54
N LEU A 34 12.04 11.70 -12.93
CA LEU A 34 10.72 11.08 -13.11
C LEU A 34 9.65 11.90 -12.41
N ILE A 35 8.62 12.26 -13.17
CA ILE A 35 7.38 12.80 -12.62
C ILE A 35 6.62 11.63 -11.98
N PRO A 36 6.43 11.60 -10.65
CA PRO A 36 5.63 10.56 -10.02
C PRO A 36 4.21 10.58 -10.62
N PRO A 37 3.55 9.40 -10.71
CA PRO A 37 2.20 9.31 -11.26
C PRO A 37 1.29 10.38 -10.67
N THR A 38 0.47 11.01 -11.50
CA THR A 38 -0.39 12.14 -11.09
C THR A 38 -1.26 11.80 -9.88
N HIS A 39 -1.70 10.55 -9.74
CA HIS A 39 -2.50 10.09 -8.58
C HIS A 39 -1.74 10.18 -7.24
N CYS A 40 -0.40 10.06 -7.27
CA CYS A 40 0.44 10.11 -6.08
C CYS A 40 0.79 11.56 -5.68
N GLN A 41 0.63 12.52 -6.57
CA GLN A 41 1.02 13.91 -6.30
C GLN A 41 0.08 14.52 -5.25
N GLY A 42 0.62 14.91 -4.10
CA GLY A 42 -0.15 15.43 -2.97
C GLY A 42 -0.81 14.35 -2.09
N CYS A 43 -0.53 13.07 -2.33
CA CYS A 43 -0.98 11.97 -1.50
C CYS A 43 -0.38 12.10 -0.08
N GLN A 44 -1.25 12.10 0.95
CA GLN A 44 -0.81 12.10 2.35
C GLN A 44 0.07 10.89 2.68
N GLY A 45 -0.13 9.76 2.01
CA GLY A 45 0.68 8.55 2.17
C GLY A 45 2.15 8.73 1.76
N LEU A 46 2.50 9.78 1.00
CA LEU A 46 3.88 10.15 0.71
C LEU A 46 4.49 11.09 1.75
N ASP A 47 3.67 11.66 2.64
CA ASP A 47 4.12 12.54 3.71
C ASP A 47 4.31 11.78 5.02
N LEU A 48 5.55 11.33 5.24
CA LEU A 48 5.94 10.59 6.44
C LEU A 48 5.83 11.39 7.75
N SER A 49 5.52 12.70 7.69
CA SER A 49 5.26 13.53 8.87
C SER A 49 3.83 13.46 9.38
N ILE A 50 2.91 12.90 8.60
CA ILE A 50 1.53 12.69 9.01
C ILE A 50 1.46 11.35 9.76
N ASP A 51 1.05 11.37 11.03
CA ASP A 51 0.94 10.16 11.85
C ASP A 51 -0.14 9.20 11.35
N ASN A 52 -1.23 9.74 10.77
CA ASN A 52 -2.32 8.96 10.19
C ASN A 52 -2.72 9.54 8.82
N PRO A 53 -1.96 9.26 7.76
CA PRO A 53 -2.25 9.80 6.44
C PRO A 53 -3.57 9.26 5.90
N MET A 54 -4.49 10.17 5.59
CA MET A 54 -5.72 9.87 4.87
C MET A 54 -5.37 9.64 3.40
N HIS A 55 -5.11 8.37 3.09
CA HIS A 55 -5.05 7.91 1.71
C HIS A 55 -6.46 7.77 1.14
N HIS A 56 -6.59 7.46 -0.14
CA HIS A 56 -7.90 7.14 -0.71
C HIS A 56 -8.60 6.06 0.14
N PRO A 57 -9.94 6.10 0.28
CA PRO A 57 -10.63 5.30 1.27
C PRO A 57 -10.26 3.84 1.14
N SER A 58 -9.87 3.24 2.24
CA SER A 58 -9.45 1.85 2.27
C SER A 58 -10.06 1.10 3.42
N TYR A 59 -10.17 -0.21 3.24
CA TYR A 59 -10.39 -1.14 4.33
C TYR A 59 -9.20 -2.07 4.40
N GLU A 60 -8.38 -1.92 5.44
CA GLU A 60 -7.26 -2.82 5.67
C GLU A 60 -7.77 -4.09 6.31
N LEU A 61 -7.60 -5.22 5.62
CA LEU A 61 -8.05 -6.51 6.11
C LEU A 61 -6.96 -7.22 6.90
N THR A 62 -5.75 -7.17 6.39
CA THR A 62 -4.55 -7.80 6.93
C THR A 62 -3.31 -7.11 6.36
N HIS A 63 -2.19 -7.21 7.06
CA HIS A 63 -0.87 -6.83 6.55
C HIS A 63 -0.01 -8.04 6.15
N VAL A 64 -0.56 -9.24 6.34
CA VAL A 64 0.12 -10.49 6.00
C VAL A 64 0.05 -10.69 4.49
N CYS A 65 1.17 -11.10 3.90
CA CYS A 65 1.25 -11.49 2.49
C CYS A 65 2.00 -12.82 2.39
N ASN A 66 1.64 -13.63 1.38
CA ASN A 66 2.32 -14.89 1.07
C ASN A 66 3.53 -14.70 0.15
N HIS A 67 3.84 -13.46 -0.26
CA HIS A 67 5.03 -13.09 -1.01
C HIS A 67 5.91 -12.14 -0.21
N ASP A 68 7.21 -12.19 -0.45
CA ASP A 68 8.22 -11.29 0.12
C ASP A 68 8.86 -10.44 -0.98
N CYS A 69 8.05 -9.57 -1.58
CA CYS A 69 8.48 -8.75 -2.71
C CYS A 69 9.41 -7.62 -2.24
N ILE A 70 10.61 -7.53 -2.81
CA ILE A 70 11.65 -6.54 -2.46
C ILE A 70 11.15 -5.09 -2.58
N PHE A 71 10.30 -4.81 -3.57
CA PHE A 71 9.76 -3.47 -3.83
C PHE A 71 8.38 -3.23 -3.21
N CYS A 72 7.94 -4.08 -2.28
CA CYS A 72 6.64 -3.95 -1.64
C CYS A 72 6.63 -2.79 -0.64
N TYR A 73 5.81 -1.77 -0.91
CA TYR A 73 5.63 -0.66 0.03
C TYR A 73 5.02 -1.12 1.37
N SER A 74 4.27 -2.22 1.40
CA SER A 74 3.78 -2.80 2.65
C SER A 74 4.91 -3.34 3.53
N ASN A 75 5.94 -3.92 2.90
CA ASN A 75 7.15 -4.34 3.60
C ASN A 75 7.89 -3.12 4.17
N VAL A 76 7.89 -2.00 3.43
CA VAL A 76 8.42 -0.73 3.94
C VAL A 76 7.66 -0.28 5.20
N ALA A 77 6.34 -0.26 5.17
CA ALA A 77 5.53 0.11 6.34
C ALA A 77 5.73 -0.84 7.53
N LEU A 78 5.92 -2.15 7.28
CA LEU A 78 6.20 -3.16 8.30
C LEU A 78 7.52 -2.88 9.01
N ASN A 79 8.60 -2.68 8.26
CA ASN A 79 9.92 -2.41 8.81
C ASN A 79 10.00 -1.07 9.57
N LEU A 80 9.16 -0.10 9.21
CA LEU A 80 9.03 1.18 9.92
C LEU A 80 8.10 1.13 11.14
N GLY A 81 7.42 -0.01 11.39
CA GLY A 81 6.42 -0.11 12.45
C GLY A 81 5.19 0.78 12.22
N LYS A 82 4.91 1.13 10.96
CA LYS A 82 3.86 2.07 10.54
C LYS A 82 2.70 1.37 9.79
N VAL A 83 2.57 0.06 9.95
CA VAL A 83 1.50 -0.69 9.31
C VAL A 83 0.13 -0.27 9.86
N PRO A 84 -0.87 0.02 9.01
CA PRO A 84 -2.21 0.30 9.50
C PRO A 84 -2.80 -0.94 10.19
N LYS A 85 -3.66 -0.68 11.18
CA LYS A 85 -4.43 -1.74 11.83
C LYS A 85 -5.57 -2.15 10.91
N PRO A 86 -6.13 -3.37 11.06
CA PRO A 86 -7.32 -3.73 10.33
C PRO A 86 -8.48 -2.77 10.62
N GLY A 87 -9.16 -2.29 9.58
CA GLY A 87 -10.25 -1.34 9.72
C GLY A 87 -10.45 -0.43 8.50
N TYR A 88 -11.49 0.39 8.58
CA TYR A 88 -11.83 1.38 7.57
C TYR A 88 -11.09 2.70 7.81
N TYR A 89 -10.46 3.23 6.78
CA TYR A 89 -9.77 4.51 6.75
C TYR A 89 -10.35 5.34 5.61
N GLY A 90 -11.06 6.41 5.89
CA GLY A 90 -11.71 7.23 4.87
C GLY A 90 -12.81 8.12 5.44
N TRP A 91 -13.55 8.77 4.55
CA TRP A 91 -14.67 9.65 4.90
C TRP A 91 -16.02 8.91 4.80
N GLU A 92 -17.11 9.55 5.21
CA GLU A 92 -18.43 8.89 5.31
C GLU A 92 -19.08 8.54 3.97
N THR A 93 -18.71 9.26 2.90
CA THR A 93 -19.32 9.16 1.56
C THR A 93 -18.27 8.88 0.46
N PRO A 94 -17.57 7.74 0.52
CA PRO A 94 -16.55 7.39 -0.47
C PRO A 94 -17.17 7.04 -1.82
N TYR A 95 -16.55 7.49 -2.90
CA TYR A 95 -16.90 7.03 -4.25
C TYR A 95 -16.30 5.65 -4.56
N ALA A 96 -15.11 5.37 -4.03
CA ALA A 96 -14.43 4.09 -4.14
C ALA A 96 -13.75 3.74 -2.81
N ILE A 97 -13.68 2.45 -2.51
CA ILE A 97 -12.97 1.90 -1.35
C ILE A 97 -12.05 0.80 -1.84
N THR A 98 -10.76 0.90 -1.54
CA THR A 98 -9.79 -0.17 -1.79
C THR A 98 -9.80 -1.16 -0.63
N VAL A 99 -10.00 -2.44 -0.91
CA VAL A 99 -9.95 -3.51 0.09
C VAL A 99 -8.56 -4.14 0.06
N SER A 100 -7.86 -4.04 1.20
CA SER A 100 -6.51 -4.54 1.48
C SER A 100 -5.40 -3.89 0.64
N GLN A 101 -4.78 -2.86 1.20
CA GLN A 101 -3.62 -2.22 0.57
C GLN A 101 -2.32 -2.86 1.07
N TYR A 102 -2.22 -3.12 2.37
CA TYR A 102 -0.96 -3.49 3.02
C TYR A 102 -0.70 -4.99 3.15
N GLY A 103 -1.52 -5.85 2.53
CA GLY A 103 -1.37 -7.30 2.59
C GLY A 103 -2.19 -8.02 1.53
N GLU A 104 -2.12 -9.35 1.53
CA GLU A 104 -2.90 -10.18 0.61
C GLU A 104 -4.29 -10.47 1.21
N PRO A 105 -5.38 -9.89 0.67
CA PRO A 105 -6.71 -10.06 1.21
C PRO A 105 -7.19 -11.52 1.21
N LEU A 106 -6.77 -12.31 0.22
CA LEU A 106 -7.26 -13.68 0.03
C LEU A 106 -6.69 -14.67 1.06
N ILE A 107 -5.69 -14.28 1.86
CA ILE A 107 -5.26 -15.05 3.03
C ILE A 107 -6.28 -14.98 4.16
N SER A 108 -7.05 -13.88 4.23
CA SER A 108 -8.00 -13.66 5.32
C SER A 108 -9.29 -14.44 5.09
N PRO A 109 -9.74 -15.25 6.05
CA PRO A 109 -11.02 -15.95 5.95
C PRO A 109 -12.22 -14.98 5.98
N LYS A 110 -12.00 -13.72 6.32
CA LYS A 110 -13.06 -12.71 6.48
C LYS A 110 -13.34 -11.89 5.22
N ILE A 111 -12.66 -12.15 4.09
CA ILE A 111 -12.77 -11.29 2.91
C ILE A 111 -14.22 -11.18 2.40
N VAL A 112 -14.95 -12.30 2.33
CA VAL A 112 -16.34 -12.32 1.89
C VAL A 112 -17.25 -11.55 2.85
N GLU A 113 -17.07 -11.77 4.16
CA GLU A 113 -17.83 -11.08 5.21
C GLU A 113 -17.60 -9.56 5.16
N VAL A 114 -16.35 -9.14 5.02
CA VAL A 114 -15.96 -7.73 4.94
C VAL A 114 -16.48 -7.10 3.65
N ASN A 115 -16.40 -7.80 2.51
CA ASN A 115 -16.93 -7.27 1.26
C ASN A 115 -18.43 -7.02 1.35
N ARG A 116 -19.18 -7.97 1.94
CA ARG A 116 -20.61 -7.81 2.22
C ARG A 116 -20.89 -6.63 3.15
N MET A 117 -20.18 -6.54 4.28
CA MET A 117 -20.33 -5.44 5.24
C MET A 117 -20.07 -4.08 4.60
N LEU A 118 -19.01 -3.96 3.78
CA LEU A 118 -18.69 -2.73 3.07
C LEU A 118 -19.75 -2.37 2.04
N ARG A 119 -20.29 -3.36 1.31
CA ARG A 119 -21.38 -3.16 0.36
C ARG A 119 -22.67 -2.69 1.05
N GLU A 120 -23.01 -3.27 2.20
CA GLU A 120 -24.17 -2.86 3.00
C GLU A 120 -24.01 -1.44 3.54
N ARG A 121 -22.82 -1.10 4.05
CA ARG A 121 -22.52 0.23 4.62
C ARG A 121 -22.38 1.31 3.57
N PHE A 122 -21.82 0.99 2.40
CA PHE A 122 -21.51 1.93 1.33
C PHE A 122 -22.10 1.41 -0.01
N PRO A 123 -23.43 1.38 -0.16
CA PRO A 123 -24.08 0.73 -1.30
C PRO A 123 -23.66 1.31 -2.65
N ASN A 124 -23.35 2.61 -2.69
CA ASN A 124 -22.99 3.35 -3.90
C ASN A 124 -21.48 3.41 -4.15
N ALA A 125 -20.64 2.95 -3.22
CA ALA A 125 -19.20 2.98 -3.41
C ALA A 125 -18.75 1.83 -4.32
N ARG A 126 -17.80 2.11 -5.21
CA ARG A 126 -17.06 1.04 -5.90
C ARG A 126 -16.15 0.35 -4.88
N LEU A 127 -16.10 -0.98 -4.88
CA LEU A 127 -15.20 -1.75 -4.02
C LEU A 127 -14.11 -2.36 -4.91
N ASP A 128 -12.86 -1.95 -4.67
CA ASP A 128 -11.70 -2.38 -5.44
C ASP A 128 -10.88 -3.36 -4.60
N LEU A 129 -10.92 -4.65 -4.91
CA LEU A 129 -10.10 -5.65 -4.23
C LEU A 129 -8.67 -5.61 -4.77
N GLN A 130 -7.72 -5.26 -3.93
CA GLN A 130 -6.31 -5.23 -4.30
C GLN A 130 -5.63 -6.52 -3.82
N THR A 131 -5.40 -7.45 -4.75
CA THR A 131 -4.82 -8.78 -4.50
C THR A 131 -3.65 -9.05 -5.43
N ASN A 132 -2.69 -9.85 -4.98
CA ASN A 132 -1.64 -10.43 -5.80
C ASN A 132 -2.16 -11.59 -6.69
N GLY A 133 -3.39 -12.05 -6.47
CA GLY A 133 -4.09 -13.03 -7.30
C GLY A 133 -3.62 -14.49 -7.16
N SER A 134 -2.53 -14.76 -6.44
CA SER A 134 -1.96 -16.11 -6.33
C SER A 134 -2.85 -17.12 -5.61
N LEU A 135 -3.79 -16.63 -4.80
CA LEU A 135 -4.77 -17.45 -4.07
C LEU A 135 -6.19 -17.34 -4.66
N LEU A 136 -6.36 -16.67 -5.80
CA LEU A 136 -7.67 -16.49 -6.40
C LEU A 136 -8.14 -17.81 -7.03
N THR A 137 -9.23 -18.36 -6.50
CA THR A 137 -9.90 -19.53 -7.06
C THR A 137 -11.23 -19.12 -7.68
N LYS A 138 -11.77 -19.97 -8.57
CA LYS A 138 -13.10 -19.75 -9.16
C LYS A 138 -14.20 -19.70 -8.10
N GLU A 139 -14.13 -20.61 -7.13
CA GLU A 139 -15.10 -20.66 -6.01
C GLU A 139 -15.06 -19.38 -5.18
N LEU A 140 -13.87 -18.84 -4.91
CA LEU A 140 -13.74 -17.59 -4.17
C LEU A 140 -14.25 -16.40 -4.97
N TRP A 141 -13.93 -16.35 -6.27
CA TRP A 141 -14.45 -15.33 -7.19
C TRP A 141 -15.98 -15.28 -7.23
N GLU A 142 -16.65 -16.43 -7.19
CA GLU A 142 -18.12 -16.51 -7.16
C GLU A 142 -18.74 -16.01 -5.84
N LYS A 143 -17.95 -15.93 -4.76
CA LYS A 143 -18.40 -15.47 -3.43
C LYS A 143 -18.08 -14.00 -3.15
N LEU A 144 -17.17 -13.39 -3.90
CA LEU A 144 -16.74 -12.00 -3.74
C LEU A 144 -17.73 -11.05 -4.42
#